data_AF-A0A3D5JD85-F1
#
_entry.id   AF-A0A3D5JD85-F1
#
_cell.length_a   1.000
_cell.length_b   1.000
_cell.length_c   1.000
_cell.angle_alpha   90.00
_cell.angle_beta   90.00
_cell.angle_gamma   90.00
#
_symmetry.space_group_name_H-M   'P 1'
#
loop_
_entity.id
_entity.type
_entity.pdbx_description
1 polymer ?
#
loop_
_entity_poly.entity_id
_entity_poly.type
_entity_poly.pdbx_seq_one_letter_code
_entity_poly.pdbx_strand_id
1 'polypeptide(L)' 'MAESATLMISVGSYLPERIVTNDELAGFVDTSDAWIRQRTGIA' A
#
# COMPACT_ATOMS: atom_id res chain seq x y z
N MET A 1 11.92 30.31 -29.17
CA MET A 1 11.65 28.85 -29.23
C MET A 1 11.22 28.44 -27.83
N ALA A 2 10.04 27.87 -27.65
CA ALA A 2 9.60 27.43 -26.33
C ALA A 2 10.37 26.15 -25.96
N GLU A 3 10.99 26.15 -24.78
CA GLU A 3 11.69 24.99 -24.22
C GLU A 3 10.65 23.90 -23.90
N SER A 4 10.89 22.67 -24.38
CA SER A 4 9.96 21.56 -24.16
C SER A 4 10.13 21.01 -22.75
N ALA A 5 9.06 20.98 -21.97
CA ALA A 5 9.01 20.38 -20.65
C ALA A 5 8.11 19.14 -20.65
N THR A 6 8.57 18.06 -20.00
CA THR A 6 7.76 16.86 -19.76
C THR A 6 6.94 17.06 -18.50
N LEU A 7 5.63 16.81 -18.59
CA LEU A 7 4.70 16.92 -17.47
C LEU A 7 3.94 15.61 -17.28
N MET A 8 3.64 15.26 -16.02
CA MET A 8 2.70 14.19 -15.71
C MET A 8 1.28 14.68 -15.98
N ILE A 9 0.63 14.13 -17.02
CA ILE A 9 -0.68 14.57 -17.48
C ILE A 9 -1.85 13.88 -16.77
N SER A 10 -1.64 12.65 -16.28
CA SER A 10 -2.68 11.87 -15.59
C SER A 10 -2.07 10.74 -14.77
N VAL A 11 -2.81 10.30 -13.76
CA VAL A 11 -2.58 9.07 -13.00
C VAL A 11 -3.88 8.28 -12.87
N GLY A 12 -3.76 6.97 -12.72
CA GLY A 12 -4.88 6.08 -12.41
C GLY A 12 -4.42 4.97 -11.47
N SER A 13 -5.33 4.49 -10.63
CA SER A 13 -5.08 3.38 -9.72
C SER A 13 -6.32 2.51 -9.58
N TYR A 14 -6.10 1.24 -9.23
CA TYR A 14 -7.14 0.29 -8.90
C TYR A 14 -6.63 -0.63 -7.79
N LEU A 15 -7.48 -0.91 -6.80
CA LEU A 15 -7.27 -1.90 -5.77
C LEU A 15 -8.49 -2.83 -5.73
N PRO A 16 -8.31 -4.16 -5.63
CA PRO A 16 -9.43 -5.07 -5.48
C PRO A 16 -10.17 -4.82 -4.16
N GLU A 17 -11.43 -5.24 -4.11
CA GLU A 17 -12.32 -5.01 -2.96
C GLU A 17 -11.90 -5.79 -1.70
N ARG A 18 -11.16 -6.90 -1.85
CA ARG A 18 -10.77 -7.74 -0.72
C ARG A 18 -9.71 -7.05 0.13
N ILE A 19 -10.07 -6.76 1.37
CA ILE A 19 -9.17 -6.29 2.42
C ILE A 19 -8.72 -7.49 3.23
N VAL A 20 -7.42 -7.61 3.46
CA VAL A 20 -6.83 -8.57 4.40
C VAL A 20 -6.23 -7.75 5.54
N THR A 21 -6.79 -7.88 6.74
CA THR A 21 -6.31 -7.15 7.92
C THR A 21 -5.08 -7.84 8.52
N ASN A 22 -4.35 -7.12 9.38
CA ASN A 22 -3.25 -7.72 10.13
C ASN A 22 -3.73 -8.89 11.02
N ASP A 23 -4.94 -8.79 11.57
CA ASP A 23 -5.56 -9.84 12.38
C ASP A 23 -5.90 -11.08 11.54
N GLU A 24 -6.43 -10.88 10.32
CA GLU A 24 -6.65 -11.99 9.37
C GLU A 24 -5.30 -12.64 9.00
N LEU A 25 -4.26 -11.83 8.74
CA LEU A 25 -2.93 -12.31 8.38
C LEU A 25 -2.28 -13.14 9.50
N ALA A 26 -2.47 -12.73 10.76
CA ALA A 26 -1.98 -13.45 11.94
C ALA A 26 -2.61 -14.84 12.11
N GLY A 27 -3.72 -15.14 11.42
CA GLY A 27 -4.30 -16.48 11.34
C GLY A 27 -3.50 -17.45 10.44
N PHE A 28 -2.61 -16.95 9.59
CA PHE A 28 -1.85 -17.74 8.62
C PHE A 28 -0.34 -17.80 8.90
N VAL A 29 0.18 -16.83 9.66
CA VAL A 29 1.61 -16.65 9.92
C VAL A 29 1.79 -16.26 11.39
N ASP A 30 2.89 -16.71 12.02
CA ASP A 30 3.26 -16.26 13.38
C ASP A 30 3.70 -14.80 13.36
N THR A 31 2.72 -13.92 13.50
CA THR A 31 2.89 -12.47 13.50
C THR A 31 1.81 -11.83 14.35
N SER A 32 1.89 -10.51 14.52
CA SER A 32 0.87 -9.74 15.19
C SER A 32 0.76 -8.36 14.57
N ASP A 33 -0.41 -7.75 14.74
CA ASP A 33 -0.65 -6.38 14.34
C ASP A 33 0.40 -5.40 14.90
N ALA A 34 0.72 -5.50 16.19
CA ALA A 34 1.71 -4.64 16.82
C ALA A 34 3.10 -4.77 16.18
N TRP A 35 3.52 -6.00 15.84
CA TRP A 35 4.78 -6.26 15.18
C TRP A 35 4.81 -5.69 13.75
N ILE A 36 3.73 -5.88 12.97
CA ILE A 36 3.61 -5.39 11.59
C ILE A 36 3.66 -3.86 11.55
N ARG A 37 2.86 -3.21 12.39
CA ARG A 37 2.81 -1.74 12.48
C ARG A 37 4.16 -1.16 12.85
N GLN A 38 4.83 -1.71 13.87
CA GLN A 38 6.14 -1.23 14.33
C GLN A 38 7.22 -1.33 13.24
N ARG A 39 7.20 -2.38 12.43
CA ARG A 39 8.27 -2.68 11.46
C ARG A 39 8.04 -2.09 10.07
N THR A 40 6.78 -1.90 9.67
CA THR A 40 6.42 -1.56 8.28
C THR A 40 5.59 -0.29 8.14
N GLY A 41 4.86 0.11 9.18
CA GLY A 41 3.88 1.20 9.11
C GLY A 41 2.56 0.84 8.42
N ILE A 42 2.35 -0.43 8.03
CA ILE A 42 1.07 -0.91 7.47
C ILE A 42 0.08 -1.12 8.62
N ALA A 43 -1.10 -0.48 8.55
CA ALA A 43 -2.11 -0.45 9.61
C ALA A 43 -3.48 -0.95 9.16
#